data_AF-A0A3M9YU43-F1
#
_entry.id   AF-A0A3M9YU43-F1
#
_cell.length_a   1.000
_cell.length_b   1.000
_cell.length_c   1.000
_cell.angle_alpha   90.00
_cell.angle_beta   90.00
_cell.angle_gamma   90.00
#
_symmetry.space_group_name_H-M   'P 1'
#
loop_
_entity.id
_entity.type
_entity.pdbx_description
1 polymer ?
#
loop_
_entity_poly.entity_id
_entity_poly.type
_entity_poly.pdbx_seq_one_letter_code
_entity_poly.pdbx_strand_id
1 'polypeptide(L)'
;MNRALPLIALAMLGACVPVPLPDAISDTQPVASLVGEYRVAAIDGKAIDGPFGLTLSIAPDRIEFDGPCNGYAWDYRMKGRALTLRRSASPDPACLASARIHHLVFDLATAVDAATSAGREPSNALILAGGEHQVTLYSQ
;
A
#
# COMPACT_ATOMS: atom_id res chain seq x y z
N MET A 1 -34.88 -39.53 46.53
CA MET A 1 -34.26 -38.44 47.32
C MET A 1 -32.85 -38.19 46.78
N ASN A 2 -32.58 -36.93 46.40
CA ASN A 2 -31.28 -36.21 46.28
C ASN A 2 -30.25 -36.74 45.25
N ARG A 3 -30.06 -36.16 44.04
CA ARG A 3 -29.43 -34.87 43.63
C ARG A 3 -27.96 -34.67 44.09
N ALA A 4 -27.03 -34.63 43.14
CA ALA A 4 -26.09 -33.51 42.89
C ALA A 4 -25.27 -33.73 41.60
N LEU A 5 -25.37 -32.80 40.64
CA LEU A 5 -24.54 -32.68 39.43
C LEU A 5 -23.24 -31.92 39.74
N PRO A 6 -22.11 -32.20 39.06
CA PRO A 6 -20.97 -31.30 39.07
C PRO A 6 -21.15 -30.17 38.04
N LEU A 7 -20.96 -28.92 38.48
CA LEU A 7 -20.81 -27.76 37.60
C LEU A 7 -19.47 -27.87 36.87
N ILE A 8 -19.51 -27.94 35.54
CA ILE A 8 -18.35 -27.71 34.68
C ILE A 8 -18.35 -26.21 34.35
N ALA A 9 -17.39 -25.49 34.92
CA ALA A 9 -17.09 -24.10 34.57
C ALA A 9 -16.29 -24.08 33.26
N LEU A 10 -16.94 -23.67 32.16
CA LEU A 10 -16.29 -23.47 30.88
C LEU A 10 -15.72 -22.04 30.82
N ALA A 11 -14.41 -21.91 31.04
CA ALA A 11 -13.69 -20.67 30.84
C ALA A 11 -13.54 -20.39 29.34
N MET A 12 -14.35 -19.47 28.82
CA MET A 12 -14.20 -18.94 27.45
C MET A 12 -13.01 -17.97 27.44
N LEU A 13 -11.83 -18.47 27.06
CA LEU A 13 -10.69 -17.65 26.67
C LEU A 13 -11.04 -16.95 25.34
N GLY A 14 -11.37 -15.66 25.42
CA GLY A 14 -11.51 -14.79 24.25
C GLY A 14 -10.15 -14.60 23.59
N ALA A 15 -9.87 -15.37 22.54
CA ALA A 15 -8.73 -15.13 21.68
C ALA A 15 -8.97 -13.85 20.87
N CYS A 16 -8.11 -12.85 21.04
CA CYS A 16 -7.91 -11.82 20.00
C CYS A 16 -7.43 -12.53 18.74
N VAL A 17 -8.34 -12.82 17.81
CA VAL A 17 -7.94 -13.23 16.47
C VAL A 17 -7.46 -11.97 15.76
N PRO A 18 -6.19 -11.88 15.32
CA PRO A 18 -5.76 -10.78 14.47
C PRO A 18 -6.61 -10.82 13.20
N VAL A 19 -7.30 -9.72 12.88
CA VAL A 19 -8.03 -9.59 11.61
C VAL A 19 -6.96 -9.66 10.52
N PRO A 20 -6.95 -10.71 9.68
CA PRO A 20 -6.04 -10.74 8.55
C PRO A 20 -6.37 -9.53 7.67
N LEU A 21 -5.36 -8.73 7.32
CA LEU A 21 -5.49 -7.86 6.17
C LEU A 21 -5.97 -8.76 5.02
N PRO A 22 -7.06 -8.39 4.32
CA PRO A 22 -7.59 -9.24 3.25
C PRO A 22 -6.46 -9.60 2.30
N ASP A 23 -6.52 -10.81 1.75
CA ASP A 23 -5.61 -11.36 0.73
C ASP A 23 -5.67 -10.55 -0.58
N ALA A 24 -5.44 -9.24 -0.52
CA ALA A 24 -5.66 -8.28 -1.61
C ALA A 24 -4.78 -8.56 -2.83
N ILE A 25 -3.78 -9.44 -2.69
CA ILE A 25 -2.89 -9.85 -3.78
C ILE A 25 -3.39 -11.11 -4.50
N SER A 26 -4.20 -11.96 -3.84
CA SER A 26 -4.60 -13.27 -4.39
C SER A 26 -5.53 -13.15 -5.59
N ASP A 27 -6.39 -12.14 -5.61
CA ASP A 27 -7.35 -11.90 -6.70
C ASP A 27 -6.83 -10.94 -7.78
N THR A 28 -5.59 -10.47 -7.67
CA THR A 28 -5.01 -9.60 -8.70
C THR A 28 -4.63 -10.38 -9.96
N GLN A 29 -4.93 -9.81 -11.12
CA GLN A 29 -4.48 -10.30 -12.41
C GLN A 29 -3.13 -9.67 -12.79
N PRO A 30 -2.25 -10.40 -13.53
CA PRO A 30 -1.04 -9.79 -14.07
C PRO A 30 -1.35 -8.61 -14.98
N VAL A 31 -0.50 -7.59 -14.94
CA VAL A 31 -0.56 -6.43 -15.84
C VAL A 31 0.58 -6.47 -16.84
N ALA A 32 0.30 -6.07 -18.08
CA ALA A 32 1.32 -6.00 -19.13
C ALA A 32 2.23 -4.77 -18.97
N SER A 33 1.69 -3.67 -18.41
CA SER A 33 2.38 -2.42 -18.20
C SER A 33 1.82 -1.70 -16.97
N LEU A 34 2.67 -0.93 -16.29
CA LEU A 34 2.31 0.00 -15.21
C LEU A 34 2.22 1.45 -15.70
N VAL A 35 2.53 1.72 -16.98
CA VAL A 35 2.64 3.07 -17.51
C VAL A 35 1.29 3.80 -17.44
N GLY A 36 1.32 5.02 -16.90
CA GLY A 36 0.15 5.89 -16.81
C GLY A 36 0.26 6.91 -15.69
N GLU A 37 -0.80 7.72 -15.59
CA GLU A 37 -1.00 8.67 -14.50
C GLU A 37 -2.05 8.11 -13.54
N TYR A 38 -1.74 8.11 -12.25
CA TYR A 38 -2.56 7.47 -11.24
C TYR A 38 -2.83 8.38 -10.06
N ARG A 39 -4.08 8.39 -9.58
CA ARG A 39 -4.38 8.84 -8.22
C ARG A 39 -4.11 7.69 -7.25
N VAL A 40 -3.54 8.01 -6.09
CA VAL A 40 -3.47 7.10 -4.95
C VAL A 40 -4.79 7.15 -4.21
N ALA A 41 -5.52 6.03 -4.18
CA ALA A 41 -6.82 5.95 -3.50
C ALA A 41 -6.71 5.40 -2.09
N ALA A 42 -5.78 4.48 -1.84
CA ALA A 42 -5.56 3.92 -0.51
C ALA A 42 -4.10 3.50 -0.32
N ILE A 43 -3.64 3.57 0.94
CA ILE A 43 -2.37 3.03 1.41
C ILE A 43 -2.70 2.07 2.56
N ASP A 44 -2.23 0.84 2.48
CA ASP A 44 -2.44 -0.22 3.46
C ASP A 44 -3.93 -0.42 3.81
N GLY A 45 -4.79 -0.36 2.80
CA GLY A 45 -6.24 -0.49 2.92
C GLY A 45 -6.96 0.74 3.50
N LYS A 46 -6.23 1.78 3.92
CA LYS A 46 -6.81 3.03 4.40
C LYS A 46 -7.01 4.01 3.25
N ALA A 47 -8.25 4.39 3.01
CA ALA A 47 -8.61 5.39 2.00
C ALA A 47 -7.94 6.74 2.29
N ILE A 48 -7.49 7.41 1.23
CA ILE A 48 -6.97 8.77 1.32
C ILE A 48 -8.15 9.74 1.30
N ASP A 49 -8.68 10.00 2.49
CA ASP A 49 -9.76 10.94 2.73
C ASP A 49 -9.17 12.21 3.38
N GLY A 50 -8.48 13.02 2.58
CA GLY A 50 -7.73 14.18 3.05
C GLY A 50 -7.94 15.44 2.19
N PRO A 51 -7.43 16.59 2.64
CA PRO A 51 -7.60 17.87 1.92
C PRO A 51 -6.74 17.98 0.65
N PHE A 52 -5.92 16.98 0.36
CA PHE A 52 -5.08 16.91 -0.84
C PHE A 52 -5.07 15.48 -1.39
N GLY A 53 -4.93 15.36 -2.71
CA GLY A 53 -4.71 14.08 -3.38
C GLY A 53 -3.22 13.77 -3.52
N LEU A 54 -2.89 12.49 -3.65
CA LEU A 54 -1.56 12.03 -4.04
C LEU A 54 -1.65 11.41 -5.44
N THR A 55 -0.65 11.66 -6.27
CA THR A 55 -0.59 11.16 -7.65
C THR A 55 0.76 10.51 -7.93
N LEU A 56 0.75 9.39 -8.67
CA LEU A 56 1.94 8.75 -9.19
C LEU A 56 1.93 8.83 -10.72
N SER A 57 3.04 9.29 -11.27
CA SER A 57 3.32 9.25 -12.70
C SER A 57 4.23 8.06 -12.97
N ILE A 58 3.84 7.16 -13.87
CA ILE A 58 4.60 5.94 -14.15
C ILE A 58 5.00 5.93 -15.63
N ALA A 59 6.30 6.07 -15.88
CA ALA A 59 6.95 5.90 -17.17
C ALA A 59 7.43 4.43 -17.34
N PRO A 60 7.94 4.00 -18.50
CA PRO A 60 8.29 2.59 -18.74
C PRO A 60 9.29 1.96 -17.75
N ASP A 61 10.14 2.76 -17.14
CA ASP A 61 11.21 2.33 -16.22
C ASP A 61 11.27 3.13 -14.92
N ARG A 62 10.31 4.04 -14.69
CA ARG A 62 10.33 4.97 -13.56
C ARG A 62 8.94 5.26 -12.99
N ILE A 63 8.85 5.30 -11.67
CA ILE A 63 7.69 5.77 -10.92
C ILE A 63 8.10 7.09 -10.25
N GLU A 64 7.29 8.12 -10.39
CA GLU A 64 7.51 9.45 -9.82
C GLU A 64 6.32 9.87 -8.98
N PHE A 65 6.62 10.43 -7.81
CA PHE A 65 5.68 11.15 -6.98
C PHE A 65 6.12 12.60 -6.91
N ASP A 66 5.45 13.49 -7.66
CA ASP A 66 5.73 14.93 -7.68
C ASP A 66 5.11 15.63 -6.47
N GLY A 67 5.67 15.32 -5.31
CA GLY A 67 5.24 15.85 -4.03
C GLY A 67 6.07 17.03 -3.52
N PRO A 68 5.80 17.45 -2.26
CA PRO A 68 6.58 18.46 -1.58
C PRO A 68 8.08 18.13 -1.54
N CYS A 69 8.90 19.19 -1.51
CA CYS A 69 10.35 19.07 -1.38
C CYS A 69 11.03 18.22 -2.46
N ASN A 70 10.58 18.30 -3.72
CA ASN A 70 11.07 17.52 -4.87
C ASN A 70 10.67 16.02 -4.88
N GLY A 71 9.75 15.61 -4.00
CA GLY A 71 9.09 14.32 -4.14
C GLY A 71 9.99 13.09 -4.05
N TYR A 72 9.49 11.97 -4.58
CA TYR A 72 10.20 10.69 -4.63
C TYR A 72 10.22 10.13 -6.05
N ALA A 73 11.24 9.34 -6.36
CA ALA A 73 11.26 8.54 -7.57
C ALA A 73 11.87 7.16 -7.35
N TRP A 74 11.40 6.20 -8.13
CA TRP A 74 11.88 4.82 -8.14
C TRP A 74 12.13 4.37 -9.56
N ASP A 75 13.30 3.79 -9.78
CA ASP A 75 13.55 3.03 -11.00
C ASP A 75 12.95 1.63 -10.77
N TYR A 76 12.26 1.09 -11.78
CA TYR A 76 11.60 -0.20 -11.65
C TYR A 76 11.83 -1.15 -12.82
N ARG A 77 11.67 -2.43 -12.55
CA ARG A 77 11.55 -3.48 -13.55
C ARG A 77 10.40 -4.40 -13.19
N MET A 78 9.66 -4.84 -14.20
CA MET A 78 8.53 -5.74 -14.03
C MET A 78 8.68 -6.99 -14.91
N LYS A 79 8.35 -8.15 -14.34
CA LYS A 79 8.24 -9.42 -15.09
C LYS A 79 7.02 -10.18 -14.60
N GLY A 80 5.95 -10.19 -15.40
CA GLY A 80 4.65 -10.69 -14.95
C GLY A 80 4.16 -9.85 -13.77
N ARG A 81 3.91 -10.48 -12.61
CA ARG A 81 3.56 -9.76 -11.38
C ARG A 81 4.76 -9.29 -10.59
N ALA A 82 5.96 -9.85 -10.81
CA ALA A 82 7.12 -9.52 -10.00
C ALA A 82 7.60 -8.11 -10.32
N LEU A 83 7.80 -7.31 -9.28
CA LEU A 83 8.29 -5.95 -9.34
C LEU A 83 9.63 -5.86 -8.58
N THR A 84 10.58 -5.15 -9.15
CA THR A 84 11.83 -4.78 -8.47
C THR A 84 11.97 -3.27 -8.53
N LEU A 85 12.17 -2.65 -7.38
CA LEU A 85 12.28 -1.21 -7.23
C LEU A 85 13.65 -0.82 -6.66
N ARG A 86 14.12 0.35 -7.07
CA ARG A 86 15.23 1.05 -6.43
C ARG A 86 14.89 2.52 -6.33
N ARG A 87 14.88 3.07 -5.12
CA ARG A 87 14.70 4.51 -4.91
C ARG A 87 15.84 5.27 -5.61
N SER A 88 15.49 6.16 -6.54
CA SER A 88 16.42 6.97 -7.33
C SER A 88 16.36 8.46 -6.99
N ALA A 89 15.28 8.92 -6.36
CA ALA A 89 15.19 10.25 -5.77
C ALA A 89 14.48 10.23 -4.41
N SER A 90 14.84 11.16 -3.54
CA SER A 90 14.19 11.42 -2.25
C SER A 90 14.02 12.93 -2.06
N PRO A 91 13.08 13.38 -1.21
CA PRO A 91 12.86 14.79 -1.03
C PRO A 91 14.07 15.49 -0.41
N ASP A 92 14.22 16.78 -0.70
CA ASP A 92 15.27 17.64 -0.17
C ASP A 92 15.22 17.68 1.37
N PRO A 93 16.28 17.27 2.07
CA PRO A 93 16.27 17.21 3.53
C PRO A 93 16.11 18.56 4.23
N ALA A 94 16.65 19.65 3.66
CA ALA A 94 16.56 20.98 4.25
C ALA A 94 15.12 21.55 4.14
N CYS A 95 14.46 21.29 3.03
CA CYS A 95 13.04 21.55 2.84
C CYS A 95 12.19 20.73 3.82
N LEU A 96 12.43 19.41 3.93
CA LEU A 96 11.70 18.55 4.86
C LEU A 96 11.84 19.01 6.33
N ALA A 97 13.01 19.51 6.73
CA ALA A 97 13.25 19.97 8.09
C ALA A 97 12.47 21.25 8.46
N SER A 98 12.01 22.02 7.47
CA SER A 98 11.33 23.30 7.68
C SER A 98 9.86 23.30 7.25
N ALA A 99 9.44 22.35 6.41
CA ALA A 99 8.09 22.25 5.88
C ALA A 99 7.14 21.47 6.79
N ARG A 100 5.86 21.83 6.77
CA ARG A 100 4.79 21.03 7.37
C ARG A 100 4.27 20.02 6.37
N ILE A 101 4.90 18.85 6.31
CA ILE A 101 4.53 17.76 5.39
C ILE A 101 3.60 16.78 6.08
N HIS A 102 2.55 16.37 5.38
CA HIS A 102 1.59 15.40 5.89
C HIS A 102 2.17 13.97 5.84
N HIS A 103 1.89 13.16 6.88
CA HIS A 103 2.45 11.81 7.04
C HIS A 103 2.23 10.89 5.83
N LEU A 104 1.08 10.99 5.17
CA LEU A 104 0.75 10.22 3.95
C LEU A 104 1.82 10.28 2.84
N VAL A 105 2.63 11.34 2.75
CA VAL A 105 3.75 11.41 1.80
C VAL A 105 4.82 10.36 2.13
N PHE A 106 5.13 10.18 3.40
CA PHE A 106 6.10 9.19 3.88
C PHE A 106 5.52 7.78 3.88
N ASP A 107 4.23 7.64 4.19
CA ASP A 107 3.54 6.34 4.13
C ASP A 107 3.49 5.82 2.68
N LEU A 108 3.17 6.69 1.72
CA LEU A 108 3.21 6.34 0.30
C LEU A 108 4.61 5.86 -0.11
N ALA A 109 5.64 6.62 0.27
CA ALA A 109 7.01 6.28 -0.09
C ALA A 109 7.48 4.95 0.53
N THR A 110 7.04 4.65 1.76
CA THR A 110 7.30 3.39 2.47
C THR A 110 6.59 2.23 1.80
N ALA A 111 5.32 2.40 1.44
CA ALA A 111 4.54 1.36 0.77
C ALA A 111 5.06 1.05 -0.64
N VAL A 112 5.50 2.08 -1.39
CA VAL A 112 6.15 1.87 -2.69
C VAL A 112 7.51 1.19 -2.52
N ASP A 113 8.36 1.59 -1.56
CA ASP A 113 9.64 0.92 -1.30
C ASP A 113 9.49 -0.59 -1.04
N ALA A 114 8.45 -0.98 -0.32
CA ALA A 114 8.20 -2.36 0.06
C ALA A 114 7.58 -3.21 -1.06
N ALA A 115 7.08 -2.58 -2.12
CA ALA A 115 6.37 -3.28 -3.19
C ALA A 115 7.30 -4.23 -3.97
N THR A 116 6.92 -5.50 -4.02
CA THR A 116 7.61 -6.55 -4.77
C THR A 116 6.71 -7.20 -5.82
N SER A 117 5.45 -6.77 -5.87
CA SER A 117 4.47 -7.23 -6.83
C SER A 117 3.59 -6.11 -7.34
N ALA A 118 3.11 -6.27 -8.58
CA ALA A 118 2.09 -5.43 -9.17
C ALA A 118 1.01 -6.29 -9.84
N GLY A 119 -0.24 -5.83 -9.75
CA GLY A 119 -1.38 -6.52 -10.35
C GLY A 119 -2.61 -5.62 -10.46
N ARG A 120 -3.63 -6.12 -11.13
CA ARG A 120 -4.89 -5.38 -11.33
C ARG A 120 -6.05 -6.14 -10.72
N GLU A 121 -6.83 -5.46 -9.90
CA GLU A 121 -8.05 -6.01 -9.31
C GLU A 121 -9.22 -6.02 -10.32
N PRO A 122 -10.29 -6.79 -10.04
CA PRO A 122 -11.55 -6.71 -10.80
C PRO A 122 -12.17 -5.30 -10.82
N SER A 123 -11.89 -4.50 -9.79
CA SER A 123 -12.28 -3.09 -9.68
C SER A 123 -11.53 -2.17 -10.67
N ASN A 124 -10.60 -2.72 -11.45
CA ASN A 124 -9.66 -2.02 -12.31
C ASN A 124 -8.63 -1.16 -11.55
N ALA A 125 -8.51 -1.32 -10.23
CA ALA A 125 -7.42 -0.73 -9.47
C ALA A 125 -6.09 -1.40 -9.82
N LEU A 126 -5.03 -0.61 -10.00
CA LEU A 126 -3.66 -1.09 -10.01
C LEU A 126 -3.18 -1.19 -8.56
N ILE A 127 -2.68 -2.35 -8.18
CA ILE A 127 -2.18 -2.64 -6.83
C ILE A 127 -0.67 -2.82 -6.91
N LEU A 128 0.07 -2.07 -6.09
CA LEU A 128 1.47 -2.33 -5.78
C LEU A 128 1.53 -2.90 -4.36
N ALA A 129 2.15 -4.06 -4.16
CA ALA A 129 2.13 -4.72 -2.85
C ALA A 129 3.44 -5.46 -2.54
N GLY A 130 3.79 -5.49 -1.26
CA GLY A 130 4.93 -6.23 -0.72
C GLY A 130 5.28 -5.77 0.70
N GLY A 131 5.95 -6.64 1.48
CA GLY A 131 6.42 -6.27 2.83
C GLY A 131 5.33 -5.77 3.77
N GLU A 132 4.15 -6.38 3.76
CA GLU A 132 2.93 -5.96 4.50
C GLU A 132 2.30 -4.64 4.05
N HIS A 133 2.88 -3.98 3.04
CA HIS A 133 2.36 -2.74 2.49
C HIS A 133 1.63 -2.95 1.16
N GLN A 134 0.70 -2.04 0.88
CA GLN A 134 -0.07 -1.98 -0.34
C GLN A 134 -0.41 -0.54 -0.74
N VAL A 135 -0.30 -0.23 -2.03
CA VAL A 135 -0.80 1.00 -2.63
C VAL A 135 -1.88 0.67 -3.65
N THR A 136 -3.04 1.30 -3.50
CA THR A 136 -4.16 1.18 -4.44
C THR A 136 -4.22 2.41 -5.34
N LEU A 137 -4.12 2.18 -6.64
CA LEU A 137 -4.00 3.21 -7.67
C LEU A 137 -5.16 3.13 -8.66
N TYR A 138 -5.72 4.27 -9.03
CA TYR A 138 -6.67 4.36 -10.14
C TYR A 138 -6.15 5.32 -11.19
N SER A 139 -6.24 4.92 -12.46
CA SER A 139 -5.86 5.78 -13.57
C SER A 139 -6.64 7.11 -13.54
N GLN A 140 -5.96 8.18 -13.94
CA GLN A 140 -6.55 9.49 -14.20
C GLN A 140 -6.90 9.64 -15.69
#